data_AF-A0A936NBB2-F1
#
_entry.id   AF-A0A936NBB2-F1
#
_cell.length_a   1.000
_cell.length_b   1.000
_cell.length_c   1.000
_cell.angle_alpha   90.00
_cell.angle_beta   90.00
_cell.angle_gamma   90.00
#
_symmetry.space_group_name_H-M   'P 1'
#
loop_
_entity.id
_entity.type
_entity.pdbx_description
1 polymer ?
#
loop_
_entity_poly.entity_id
_entity_poly.type
_entity_poly.pdbx_seq_one_letter_code
_entity_poly.pdbx_strand_id
1 'polypeptide(L)'
;MAGLIVADASALIAYLNPGDAHHADAVQGLIDVDQFVVHPVTLAEVLVHPARSGSESTWWAPRFPDGRRTRNPRRGSFSWWLSTGGCCVHKPG
;
A
#
# COMPACT_ATOMS: atom_id res chain seq x y z
N MET A 1 14.06 -5.98 27.01
CA MET A 1 14.84 -5.40 25.88
C MET A 1 13.94 -5.44 24.66
N ALA A 2 13.51 -4.30 24.14
CA ALA A 2 12.79 -4.27 22.86
C ALA A 2 13.81 -4.49 21.75
N GLY A 3 13.73 -5.63 21.05
CA GLY A 3 14.58 -5.92 19.89
C GLY A 3 14.12 -5.12 18.68
N LEU A 4 15.07 -4.69 17.84
CA LEU A 4 14.75 -4.10 16.54
C LEU A 4 14.14 -5.18 15.64
N ILE A 5 12.91 -4.96 15.17
CA ILE A 5 12.25 -5.84 14.21
C ILE A 5 12.34 -5.20 12.83
N VAL A 6 12.89 -5.94 11.87
CA VAL A 6 12.92 -5.55 10.46
C VAL A 6 11.92 -6.43 9.72
N ALA A 7 10.90 -5.83 9.10
CA ALA A 7 9.88 -6.58 8.40
C ALA A 7 10.28 -6.86 6.95
N ASP A 8 10.09 -8.10 6.53
CA ASP A 8 10.27 -8.56 5.15
C ASP A 8 9.01 -8.31 4.31
N ALA A 9 9.18 -8.23 2.99
CA ALA A 9 8.08 -7.99 2.05
C ALA A 9 7.08 -9.15 2.08
N SER A 10 7.54 -10.41 2.13
CA SER A 10 6.65 -11.57 2.11
C SER A 10 5.73 -11.62 3.33
N ALA A 11 6.26 -11.32 4.52
CA ALA A 11 5.48 -11.25 5.76
C ALA A 11 4.43 -10.14 5.70
N LEU A 12 4.80 -8.95 5.18
CA LEU A 12 3.87 -7.85 4.99
C LEU A 12 2.81 -8.17 3.93
N ILE A 13 3.18 -8.79 2.82
CA ILE A 13 2.23 -9.20 1.77
C ILE A 13 1.22 -10.22 2.32
N ALA A 14 1.68 -11.24 3.05
CA ALA A 14 0.82 -12.23 3.68
C ALA A 14 -0.10 -11.60 4.74
N TYR A 15 0.42 -10.68 5.56
CA TYR A 15 -0.37 -9.92 6.53
C TYR A 15 -1.49 -9.11 5.86
N LEU A 16 -1.22 -8.57 4.67
CA LEU A 16 -2.16 -7.74 3.92
C LEU A 16 -3.19 -8.54 3.09
N ASN A 17 -2.97 -9.84 2.90
CA ASN A 17 -3.80 -10.71 2.08
C ASN A 17 -4.51 -11.78 2.91
N PRO A 18 -5.82 -11.65 3.18
CA PRO A 18 -6.57 -12.67 3.90
C PRO A 18 -6.62 -14.03 3.18
N GLY A 19 -6.36 -14.06 1.87
CA GLY A 19 -6.31 -15.28 1.07
C GLY A 19 -4.92 -15.95 1.00
N ASP A 20 -3.90 -15.38 1.62
CA ASP A 20 -2.56 -15.98 1.64
C ASP A 20 -2.50 -17.13 2.64
N ALA A 21 -1.81 -18.21 2.28
CA ALA A 21 -1.64 -19.38 3.14
C ALA A 21 -0.95 -19.03 4.47
N HIS A 22 -0.11 -17.99 4.47
CA HIS A 22 0.63 -17.53 5.63
C HIS A 22 -0.03 -16.36 6.36
N HIS A 23 -1.27 -16.00 6.01
CA HIS A 23 -1.95 -14.85 6.61
C HIS A 23 -2.05 -14.95 8.14
N ALA A 24 -2.44 -16.11 8.65
CA ALA A 24 -2.60 -16.32 10.09
C ALA A 24 -1.28 -16.16 10.86
N ASP A 25 -0.20 -16.76 10.33
CA ASP A 25 1.14 -16.67 10.92
C ASP A 25 1.67 -15.23 10.89
N ALA A 26 1.44 -14.52 9.78
CA ALA A 26 1.85 -13.12 9.62
C ALA A 26 1.08 -12.19 10.57
N VAL A 27 -0.22 -12.42 10.79
CA VAL A 27 -1.02 -11.68 11.78
C VAL A 27 -0.49 -11.93 13.19
N GLN A 28 -0.26 -13.18 13.57
CA GLN A 28 0.29 -13.48 14.89
C GLN A 28 1.69 -12.89 15.10
N GLY A 29 2.53 -12.90 14.07
CA GLY A 29 3.88 -12.35 14.14
C GLY A 29 3.95 -10.82 14.22
N LEU A 30 2.95 -10.11 13.71
CA LEU A 30 2.94 -8.64 13.66
C LEU A 30 2.00 -7.98 14.68
N ILE A 31 1.06 -8.69 15.28
CA ILE A 31 0.02 -8.09 16.14
C ILE A 31 0.58 -7.47 17.43
N ASP A 32 1.62 -8.06 17.99
CA ASP A 32 2.27 -7.60 19.24
C ASP A 32 3.50 -6.70 18.97
N VAL A 33 3.75 -6.36 17.70
CA VAL A 33 4.89 -5.52 17.31
C VAL A 33 4.49 -4.05 17.34
N ASP A 34 5.01 -3.33 18.34
CA ASP A 34 4.75 -1.89 18.51
C ASP A 34 5.36 -1.07 17.36
N GLN A 35 6.60 -1.41 16.96
CA GLN A 35 7.32 -0.75 15.88
C GLN A 35 8.22 -1.74 15.12
N PHE A 36 8.25 -1.61 13.81
CA PHE A 36 9.17 -2.31 12.93
C PHE A 36 9.73 -1.39 11.86
N VAL A 37 10.91 -1.73 11.34
CA VAL A 37 11.57 -1.02 10.26
C VAL A 37 11.32 -1.76 8.95
N VAL A 38 11.05 -1.01 7.88
CA VAL A 38 10.93 -1.55 6.53
C VAL A 38 11.95 -0.83 5.65
N HIS A 39 12.76 -1.60 4.91
CA HIS A 39 13.63 -1.01 3.92
C HIS A 39 12.81 -0.45 2.74
N PRO A 40 13.13 0.72 2.16
CA PRO A 40 12.31 1.32 1.09
C PRO A 40 12.07 0.41 -0.13
N VAL A 41 13.04 -0.45 -0.46
CA VAL A 41 12.90 -1.44 -1.54
C VAL A 41 11.87 -2.51 -1.16
N THR A 42 11.92 -3.02 0.07
CA THR A 42 10.94 -3.96 0.63
C THR A 42 9.54 -3.36 0.61
N LEU A 43 9.41 -2.08 0.99
CA LEU A 43 8.13 -1.37 0.92
C LEU A 43 7.63 -1.25 -0.54
N ALA A 44 8.51 -0.96 -1.49
CA ALA A 44 8.15 -0.90 -2.91
C ALA A 44 7.63 -2.25 -3.42
N GLU A 45 8.23 -3.36 -3.02
CA GLU A 45 7.76 -4.70 -3.37
C GLU A 45 6.34 -4.96 -2.85
N VAL A 46 6.07 -4.61 -1.58
CA VAL A 46 4.74 -4.74 -0.97
C VAL A 46 3.70 -3.93 -1.75
N LEU A 47 4.05 -2.70 -2.17
CA LEU A 47 3.14 -1.82 -2.91
C LEU A 47 2.90 -2.28 -4.35
N VAL A 48 3.87 -2.91 -5.00
CA VAL A 48 3.76 -3.41 -6.39
C VAL A 48 3.07 -4.77 -6.44
N HIS A 49 3.12 -5.56 -5.36
CA HIS A 49 2.56 -6.92 -5.34
C HIS A 49 1.08 -7.00 -5.76
N PRO A 50 0.15 -6.14 -5.28
CA PRO A 50 -1.25 -6.15 -5.71
C PRO A 50 -1.44 -5.79 -7.19
N ALA A 51 -0.62 -4.89 -7.73
CA ALA A 51 -0.64 -4.54 -9.15
C ALA A 51 -0.17 -5.72 -10.01
N ARG A 52 0.84 -6.46 -9.55
CA ARG A 52 1.32 -7.67 -10.21
C ARG A 52 0.30 -8.82 -10.18
N SER A 53 -0.45 -8.96 -9.09
CA SER A 53 -1.50 -9.98 -8.95
C SER A 53 -2.85 -9.58 -9.56
N GLY A 54 -2.94 -8.40 -10.19
CA GLY A 54 -4.19 -7.88 -10.76
C GLY A 54 -5.27 -7.57 -9.71
N SER A 55 -4.92 -7.57 -8.42
CA SER A 55 -5.83 -7.41 -7.29
C SER A 55 -5.73 -6.03 -6.66
N GLU A 56 -5.08 -5.08 -7.34
CA GLU A 56 -4.83 -3.74 -6.85
C GLU A 56 -6.10 -3.11 -6.23
N SER A 57 -7.21 -3.05 -6.99
CA SER A 57 -8.46 -2.42 -6.53
C SER A 57 -9.00 -3.04 -5.25
N THR A 58 -8.88 -4.35 -5.08
CA THR A 58 -9.36 -5.05 -3.88
C THR A 58 -8.48 -4.73 -2.66
N TRP A 59 -7.17 -4.64 -2.84
CA TRP A 59 -6.21 -4.41 -1.75
C TRP A 59 -6.18 -2.96 -1.31
N TRP A 60 -6.22 -2.00 -2.25
CA TRP A 60 -6.11 -0.59 -1.92
C TRP A 60 -7.47 0.09 -1.67
N ALA A 61 -8.60 -0.40 -2.20
CA ALA A 61 -9.89 0.31 -2.06
C ALA A 61 -10.31 0.61 -0.61
N PRO A 62 -10.13 -0.30 0.38
CA PRO A 62 -10.48 0.00 1.76
C PRO A 62 -9.58 1.06 2.41
N ARG A 63 -8.34 1.23 1.93
CA ARG A 63 -7.33 2.13 2.53
C ARG A 63 -7.15 3.43 1.77
N PHE A 64 -7.44 3.44 0.48
CA PHE A 64 -7.27 4.57 -0.42
C PHE A 64 -8.54 4.74 -1.27
N PRO A 65 -9.67 5.14 -0.66
CA PRO A 65 -10.98 5.14 -1.30
C PRO A 65 -11.10 6.09 -2.51
N ASP A 66 -10.23 7.12 -2.64
CA ASP A 66 -10.30 8.04 -3.79
C ASP A 66 -9.68 7.46 -5.08
N GLY A 67 -8.88 6.38 -5.04
CA GLY A 67 -8.47 5.61 -6.23
C GLY A 67 -7.99 6.39 -7.47
N ARG A 68 -7.64 7.68 -7.34
CA ARG A 68 -7.47 8.57 -8.49
C ARG A 68 -6.12 8.33 -9.13
N ARG A 69 -6.11 7.34 -10.04
CA ARG A 69 -5.27 7.35 -11.24
C ARG A 69 -5.61 8.62 -12.03
N THR A 70 -5.07 9.77 -11.63
CA THR A 70 -4.87 10.84 -12.61
C THR A 70 -3.71 10.39 -13.49
N ARG A 71 -4.02 9.73 -14.62
CA ARG A 71 -3.06 9.69 -15.72
C ARG A 71 -2.83 11.14 -16.12
N ASN A 72 -1.68 11.70 -15.77
CA ASN A 72 -1.21 12.94 -16.37
C ASN A 72 -0.94 12.66 -17.86
N PRO A 73 -1.72 13.18 -18.81
CA PRO A 73 -1.54 12.86 -20.23
C PRO A 73 -0.29 13.51 -20.83
N ARG A 74 0.39 14.40 -20.08
CA ARG A 74 1.46 15.24 -20.63
C ARG A 74 2.86 14.99 -20.07
N ARG A 75 3.04 14.16 -19.04
CA ARG A 75 4.39 13.80 -18.54
C ARG A 75 4.38 12.39 -17.94
N GLY A 76 5.21 11.50 -18.48
CA GLY A 76 5.51 10.18 -17.93
C GLY A 76 6.35 10.25 -16.66
N SER A 77 5.83 10.88 -15.60
CA SER A 77 6.51 10.97 -14.30
C SER A 77 5.48 10.85 -13.17
N PHE A 78 5.72 9.92 -12.25
CA PHE A 78 5.01 9.80 -10.99
C PHE A 78 5.32 11.03 -10.12
N SER A 79 4.29 11.77 -9.70
CA SER A 79 4.42 12.84 -8.71
C SER A 79 3.38 12.60 -7.63
N TRP A 80 3.86 12.35 -6.42
CA TRP A 80 3.08 12.38 -5.20
C TRP A 80 2.81 13.85 -4.86
N TRP A 81 1.55 14.29 -4.98
CA TRP A 81 1.14 15.62 -4.58
C TRP A 81 0.35 15.53 -3.28
N LEU A 82 1.02 15.75 -2.15
CA LEU A 82 0.39 16.17 -0.91
C LEU A 82 0.04 17.64 -1.05
N SER A 83 -1.17 17.96 -1.46
CA SER A 83 -1.73 19.28 -1.17
C SER A 83 -3.22 19.17 -0.91
N THR A 84 -3.55 19.33 0.36
CA THR A 84 -4.75 20.03 0.82
C THR A 84 -5.04 21.21 -0.12
N GLY A 85 -6.21 21.19 -0.74
CA GLY A 85 -6.62 22.25 -1.66
C GLY A 85 -7.76 21.79 -2.55
N GLY A 86 -8.97 21.78 -2.00
CA GLY A 86 -10.17 21.57 -2.79
C GLY A 86 -10.25 22.60 -3.92
N CYS A 87 -10.60 22.14 -5.12
CA CYS A 87 -11.11 23.00 -6.16
C CYS A 87 -12.32 22.33 -6.81
N CYS A 88 -13.42 23.06 -6.76
CA CYS A 88 -14.72 22.77 -7.32
C CYS A 88 -14.59 22.34 -8.79
N VAL A 89 -15.18 21.20 -9.15
CA VAL A 89 -15.38 20.85 -10.56
C VAL A 89 -16.75 21.38 -11.00
N HIS A 90 -16.67 22.39 -11.86
CA HIS A 90 -17.71 22.86 -12.75
C HIS A 90 -18.20 21.70 -13.65
N LYS A 91 -19.50 21.40 -13.60
CA LYS A 91 -20.17 20.53 -14.58
C LYS A 91 -20.32 21.27 -15.91
N PRO A 92 -19.92 20.71 -17.06
CA PRO A 92 -20.45 21.16 -18.33
C PRO A 92 -21.76 20.40 -18.64
N GLY A 93 -22.71 21.17 -19.20
CA GLY A 93 -23.96 20.82 -19.91
C GLY A 93 -24.43 19.38 -19.90
#